data_AF-A0AAE6WKY8-F1
#
_entry.id   AF-A0AAE6WKY8-F1
#
_cell.length_a   1.000
_cell.length_b   1.000
_cell.length_c   1.000
_cell.angle_alpha   90.00
_cell.angle_beta   90.00
_cell.angle_gamma   90.00
#
_symmetry.space_group_name_H-M   'P 1'
#
loop_
_entity.id
_entity.type
_entity.pdbx_description
1 polymer ?
#
loop_
_entity_poly.entity_id
_entity_poly.type
_entity_poly.pdbx_seq_one_letter_code
_entity_poly.pdbx_strand_id
1 'polypeptide(L)'
;MPYNPKLDWNYDDPVTETDINRWEKGIDDAHKLLEQHTVAISALQIDVKTIKDAVFNNFTDNVFFENFATLNDIILTDGWYDEANKRLVV
;
A
#
# COMPACT_ATOMS: atom_id res chain seq x y z
N MET A 1 12.94 18.14 0.87
CA MET A 1 12.64 19.03 2.02
C MET A 1 11.26 18.66 2.54
N PRO A 2 11.08 18.58 3.87
CA PRO A 2 9.77 18.33 4.48
C PRO A 2 8.78 19.45 4.15
N TYR A 3 7.49 19.14 4.14
CA TYR A 3 6.42 20.13 3.98
C TYR A 3 6.51 21.19 5.09
N ASN A 4 6.46 22.47 4.70
CA ASN A 4 6.49 23.60 5.62
C ASN A 4 5.17 24.38 5.47
N PRO A 5 4.23 24.30 6.42
CA PRO A 5 2.96 25.01 6.30
C PRO A 5 3.11 26.51 6.56
N LYS A 6 2.31 27.32 5.84
CA LYS A 6 2.06 28.73 6.19
C LYS A 6 0.69 28.81 6.86
N LEU A 7 0.68 29.19 8.14
CA LEU A 7 -0.52 29.20 8.99
C LEU A 7 -0.86 30.60 9.52
N ASP A 8 -0.11 31.60 9.12
CA ASP A 8 -0.16 33.00 9.58
C ASP A 8 -0.83 33.93 8.55
N TRP A 9 -1.80 33.41 7.79
CA TRP A 9 -2.51 34.16 6.77
C TRP A 9 -3.37 35.29 7.35
N ASN A 10 -3.23 36.49 6.80
CA ASN A 10 -4.16 37.60 7.00
C ASN A 10 -5.18 37.66 5.86
N TYR A 11 -6.30 38.35 6.11
CA TYR A 11 -7.40 38.46 5.15
C TYR A 11 -6.98 39.02 3.78
N ASP A 12 -6.08 40.00 3.77
CA ASP A 12 -5.63 40.69 2.56
C ASP A 12 -4.29 40.15 2.00
N ASP A 13 -3.76 39.06 2.55
CA ASP A 13 -2.50 38.51 2.06
C ASP A 13 -2.70 37.96 0.63
N PRO A 14 -1.90 38.44 -0.36
CA PRO A 14 -2.01 37.91 -1.71
C PRO A 14 -1.51 36.47 -1.75
N VAL A 15 -2.23 35.60 -2.46
CA VAL A 15 -1.77 34.25 -2.79
C VAL A 15 -0.76 34.34 -3.92
N THR A 16 0.45 33.84 -3.68
CA THR A 16 1.53 33.86 -4.68
C THR A 16 1.74 32.49 -5.31
N GLU A 17 2.45 32.44 -6.44
CA GLU A 17 2.89 31.17 -7.05
C GLU A 17 3.68 30.31 -6.06
N THR A 18 4.51 30.93 -5.22
CA THR A 18 5.27 30.22 -4.17
C THR A 18 4.35 29.53 -3.17
N ASP A 19 3.24 30.15 -2.81
CA ASP A 19 2.26 29.56 -1.90
C ASP A 19 1.56 28.35 -2.53
N ILE A 20 1.19 28.48 -3.81
CA ILE A 20 0.57 27.40 -4.59
C ILE A 20 1.54 26.22 -4.73
N ASN A 21 2.79 26.48 -5.14
CA ASN A 21 3.81 25.44 -5.29
C ASN A 21 4.08 24.72 -3.96
N ARG A 22 4.03 25.43 -2.83
CA ARG A 22 4.17 24.84 -1.50
C ARG A 22 3.00 23.92 -1.16
N TRP A 23 1.77 24.30 -1.51
CA TRP A 23 0.59 23.46 -1.31
C TRP A 23 0.62 22.22 -2.21
N GLU A 24 0.85 22.39 -3.51
CA GLU A 24 0.97 21.27 -4.47
C GLU A 24 2.04 20.28 -4.03
N LYS A 25 3.19 20.79 -3.57
CA LYS A 25 4.23 19.95 -2.99
C LYS A 25 3.75 19.19 -1.74
N GLY A 26 3.06 19.87 -0.83
CA GLY A 26 2.51 19.22 0.37
C GLY A 26 1.51 18.13 0.05
N ILE A 27 0.68 18.34 -0.98
CA ILE A 27 -0.30 17.37 -1.48
C ILE A 27 0.40 16.16 -2.11
N ASP A 28 1.41 16.38 -2.96
CA ASP A 28 2.20 15.30 -3.58
C ASP A 28 2.95 14.47 -2.53
N ASP A 29 3.60 15.13 -1.58
CA ASP A 29 4.30 14.46 -0.47
C ASP A 29 3.32 13.62 0.38
N ALA A 30 2.10 14.13 0.64
CA ALA A 30 1.07 13.40 1.36
C ALA A 30 0.55 12.18 0.58
N HIS A 31 0.32 12.29 -0.73
CA HIS A 31 -0.09 11.14 -1.55
C HIS A 31 0.95 10.02 -1.55
N LYS A 32 2.23 10.36 -1.68
CA LYS A 32 3.32 9.38 -1.59
C LYS A 32 3.38 8.68 -0.24
N LEU A 33 3.18 9.41 0.85
CA LEU A 33 3.14 8.82 2.19
C LEU A 33 1.92 7.90 2.36
N LEU A 34 0.75 8.30 1.84
CA LEU A 34 -0.45 7.49 1.87
C LEU A 34 -0.29 6.19 1.05
N GLU A 35 0.36 6.25 -0.10
CA GLU A 35 0.68 5.07 -0.92
C GLU A 35 1.58 4.11 -0.14
N GLN A 36 2.66 4.61 0.48
CA GLN A 36 3.55 3.81 1.32
C GLN A 36 2.82 3.17 2.50
N HIS A 37 1.96 3.94 3.20
CA HIS A 37 1.16 3.41 4.29
C HIS A 37 0.16 2.36 3.84
N THR A 38 -0.43 2.53 2.65
CA THR A 38 -1.36 1.56 2.07
C THR A 38 -0.67 0.22 1.86
N VAL A 39 0.52 0.23 1.25
CA VAL A 39 1.34 -0.97 1.06
C VAL A 39 1.70 -1.62 2.41
N ALA A 40 2.15 -0.82 3.38
CA ALA A 40 2.52 -1.32 4.71
C ALA A 40 1.34 -1.94 5.46
N ILE A 41 0.16 -1.31 5.41
CA ILE A 41 -1.06 -1.84 6.03
C ILE A 41 -1.49 -3.14 5.35
N SER A 42 -1.42 -3.23 4.02
CA SER A 42 -1.73 -4.47 3.31
C SER A 42 -0.79 -5.61 3.69
N ALA A 43 0.51 -5.34 3.85
CA ALA A 43 1.47 -6.32 4.36
C ALA A 43 1.13 -6.77 5.79
N LEU A 44 0.85 -5.83 6.70
CA LEU A 44 0.46 -6.15 8.08
C LEU A 44 -0.84 -6.97 8.16
N GLN A 45 -1.81 -6.69 7.30
CA GLN A 45 -3.05 -7.49 7.23
C GLN A 45 -2.76 -8.94 6.85
N ILE A 46 -1.81 -9.17 5.95
CA ILE A 46 -1.36 -10.49 5.55
C ILE A 46 -0.65 -11.20 6.70
N ASP A 47 0.27 -10.52 7.40
CA ASP A 47 0.96 -11.10 8.55
C ASP A 47 -0.03 -11.51 9.65
N VAL A 48 -0.98 -10.64 9.97
CA VAL A 48 -2.03 -10.91 10.96
C VAL A 48 -2.88 -12.10 10.53
N LYS A 49 -3.26 -12.19 9.26
CA LYS A 49 -4.03 -13.33 8.74
C LYS A 49 -3.22 -14.63 8.84
N THR A 50 -1.95 -14.60 8.46
CA THR A 50 -1.05 -15.75 8.53
C THR A 50 -0.95 -16.29 9.97
N ILE A 51 -0.71 -15.40 10.93
CA ILE A 51 -0.62 -15.76 12.35
C ILE A 51 -1.97 -16.29 12.84
N LYS A 52 -3.08 -15.65 12.46
CA LYS A 52 -4.42 -16.08 12.83
C LYS A 52 -4.67 -17.51 12.37
N ASP A 53 -4.42 -17.81 11.09
CA ASP A 53 -4.63 -19.13 10.50
C ASP A 53 -3.69 -20.17 11.15
N ALA A 54 -2.43 -19.83 11.40
CA ALA A 54 -1.48 -20.69 12.09
C ALA A 54 -1.92 -21.02 13.53
N VAL A 55 -2.41 -20.03 14.29
CA VAL A 55 -2.94 -20.23 15.65
C VAL A 55 -4.17 -21.14 15.65
N PHE A 56 -5.12 -20.94 14.72
CA PHE A 56 -6.29 -21.81 14.62
C PHE A 56 -5.95 -23.24 14.21
N ASN A 57 -4.85 -23.42 13.47
CA ASN A 57 -4.35 -24.73 13.05
C ASN A 57 -3.29 -25.31 14.00
N ASN A 58 -3.12 -24.81 15.22
CA ASN A 58 -2.07 -25.29 16.15
C ASN A 58 -0.65 -25.33 15.55
N PHE A 59 -0.36 -24.46 14.57
CA PHE A 59 0.90 -24.42 13.82
C PHE A 59 1.27 -25.74 13.14
N THR A 60 0.29 -26.59 12.80
CA THR A 60 0.57 -27.87 12.11
C THR A 60 0.84 -27.70 10.62
N ASP A 61 0.33 -26.63 10.01
CA ASP A 61 0.51 -26.31 8.60
C ASP A 61 1.44 -25.11 8.42
N ASN A 62 2.34 -25.19 7.43
CA ASN A 62 3.10 -24.03 6.97
C ASN A 62 2.21 -23.21 6.03
N VAL A 63 1.78 -22.03 6.46
CA VAL A 63 0.96 -21.13 5.65
C VAL A 63 1.81 -19.92 5.24
N PHE A 64 1.97 -19.71 3.94
CA PHE A 64 2.64 -18.55 3.37
C PHE A 64 1.61 -17.71 2.61
N PHE A 65 1.58 -16.41 2.87
CA PHE A 65 0.77 -15.45 2.14
C PHE A 65 1.70 -14.40 1.54
N GLU A 66 1.71 -14.30 0.22
CA GLU A 66 2.46 -13.28 -0.52
C GLU A 66 1.51 -12.23 -1.08
N ASN A 67 1.88 -10.95 -0.95
CA ASN A 67 1.13 -9.84 -1.54
C ASN A 67 1.68 -9.49 -2.92
N PHE A 68 0.87 -9.65 -3.96
CA PHE A 68 1.24 -9.27 -5.32
C PHE A 68 0.63 -7.93 -5.76
N ALA A 69 0.26 -7.05 -4.82
CA ALA A 69 -0.43 -5.78 -5.12
C ALA A 69 0.31 -4.86 -6.11
N THR A 70 1.64 -4.95 -6.20
CA THR A 70 2.46 -4.15 -7.13
C THR A 70 2.94 -4.94 -8.35
N LEU A 71 2.38 -6.12 -8.58
CA LEU A 71 2.89 -7.05 -9.56
C LEU A 71 2.17 -6.81 -10.89
N ASN A 72 2.92 -6.31 -11.87
CA ASN A 72 2.37 -5.90 -13.16
C ASN A 72 2.16 -7.07 -14.14
N ASP A 73 2.98 -8.13 -14.03
CA ASP A 73 2.87 -9.31 -14.90
C ASP A 73 3.52 -10.54 -14.25
N ILE A 74 3.03 -11.74 -14.61
CA ILE A 74 3.52 -13.03 -14.13
C ILE A 74 3.77 -13.93 -15.34
N ILE A 75 4.99 -14.46 -15.45
CA ILE A 75 5.30 -15.54 -16.38
C ILE A 75 5.14 -16.87 -15.66
N LEU A 76 4.19 -17.69 -16.12
CA LEU A 76 4.00 -19.04 -15.61
C LEU A 76 4.81 -20.04 -16.43
N THR A 77 5.79 -20.71 -15.80
CA THR A 77 6.61 -21.72 -16.48
C THR A 77 6.04 -23.13 -16.38
N ASP A 78 5.37 -23.45 -15.27
CA ASP A 78 4.74 -24.74 -15.01
C ASP A 78 3.44 -24.53 -14.21
N GLY A 79 2.45 -25.40 -14.41
CA GLY A 79 1.15 -25.38 -13.73
C GLY A 79 -0.06 -25.27 -14.67
N TRP A 80 -1.26 -25.46 -14.12
CA TRP A 80 -2.52 -25.34 -14.84
C TRP A 80 -3.56 -24.56 -14.01
N TYR A 81 -4.51 -23.93 -14.71
CA TYR A 81 -5.60 -23.21 -14.06
C TYR A 81 -6.79 -24.13 -13.80
N ASP A 82 -7.09 -24.35 -12.52
CA ASP A 82 -8.28 -25.08 -12.07
C ASP A 82 -9.50 -24.17 -12.16
N GLU A 83 -10.24 -24.29 -13.27
CA GLU A 83 -11.43 -23.47 -13.54
C GLU A 83 -12.55 -23.65 -12.52
N ALA A 84 -12.66 -24.82 -11.89
CA ALA A 84 -13.71 -25.12 -10.93
C ALA A 84 -13.48 -24.39 -9.61
N ASN A 85 -12.22 -24.38 -9.15
CA ASN A 85 -11.83 -23.76 -7.89
C ASN A 85 -11.22 -22.35 -8.04
N LYS A 86 -11.13 -21.84 -9.28
CA LYS A 86 -10.57 -20.51 -9.61
C LYS A 86 -9.18 -20.29 -9.01
N ARG A 87 -8.33 -21.31 -9.09
CA ARG A 87 -6.97 -21.28 -8.54
C ARG A 87 -5.95 -21.79 -9.53
N LEU A 88 -4.75 -21.25 -9.44
CA LEU A 88 -3.60 -21.81 -10.11
C LEU A 88 -3.06 -23.00 -9.30
N VAL A 89 -2.81 -24.12 -9.98
CA VAL A 89 -2.19 -25.31 -9.38
C VAL A 89 -0.83 -25.50 -10.03
N VAL A 90 0.21 -25.50 -9.20
CA VAL A 90 1.62 -25.69 -9.59
C VAL A 90 2.14 -26.97 -8.95
#